data_AF-A0A9E4G5L7-F1
#
_entry.id   AF-A0A9E4G5L7-F1
#
_cell.length_a   1.000
_cell.length_b   1.000
_cell.length_c   1.000
_cell.angle_alpha   90.00
_cell.angle_beta   90.00
_cell.angle_gamma   90.00
#
_symmetry.space_group_name_H-M   'P 1'
#
loop_
_entity.id
_entity.type
_entity.pdbx_description
1 polymer ?
#
loop_
_entity_poly.entity_id
_entity_poly.type
_entity_poly.pdbx_seq_one_letter_code
_entity_poly.pdbx_strand_id
1 'polypeptide(L)'
;MVKTERGSKNVFNITDPKRYRCQVYHYHRRLSRLYLSVYKGQRNQPAFYILFSDVAYLEAPMSWLSAEFDIAERQECIALMAQVGLVGEAIHQFPDAYAAITDYARLYQLRSSHSIIRIIASSAAFLRSPPPDTE
;
A
#
# COMPACT_ATOMS: atom_id res chain seq x y z
N MET A 1 -8.96 13.23 -3.71
CA MET A 1 -9.08 12.13 -4.68
C MET A 1 -7.84 11.26 -4.58
N VAL A 2 -7.96 9.93 -4.57
CA VAL A 2 -6.80 9.02 -4.52
C VAL A 2 -6.34 8.75 -5.96
N LYS A 3 -5.04 8.86 -6.22
CA LYS A 3 -4.46 8.56 -7.54
C LYS A 3 -4.39 7.06 -7.76
N THR A 4 -4.59 6.61 -8.99
CA THR A 4 -4.57 5.17 -9.34
C THR A 4 -3.56 4.85 -10.44
N GLU A 5 -2.94 5.87 -11.03
CA GLU A 5 -1.97 5.75 -12.11
C GLU A 5 -0.61 5.28 -11.58
N ARG A 6 0.07 4.44 -12.35
CA ARG A 6 1.43 3.99 -12.03
C ARG A 6 2.41 5.16 -12.12
N GLY A 7 3.47 5.12 -11.32
CA GLY A 7 4.41 6.24 -11.18
C GLY A 7 3.86 7.43 -10.37
N SER A 8 2.59 7.41 -9.98
CA SER A 8 1.98 8.52 -9.23
C SER A 8 2.66 8.76 -7.90
N LYS A 9 2.98 10.03 -7.65
CA LYS A 9 3.53 10.52 -6.38
C LYS A 9 2.46 11.05 -5.44
N ASN A 10 2.65 10.86 -4.13
CA ASN A 10 1.72 11.32 -3.09
C ASN A 10 0.26 10.93 -3.42
N VAL A 11 0.02 9.63 -3.47
CA VAL A 11 -1.20 8.99 -3.97
C VAL A 11 -2.46 9.49 -3.27
N PHE A 12 -2.34 9.83 -1.99
CA PHE A 12 -3.45 10.31 -1.16
C PHE A 12 -3.61 11.84 -1.18
N ASN A 13 -2.77 12.57 -1.91
CA ASN A 13 -2.73 14.04 -1.95
C ASN A 13 -2.67 14.67 -0.54
N ILE A 14 -1.82 14.10 0.33
CA ILE A 14 -1.65 14.58 1.70
C ILE A 14 -0.71 15.79 1.69
N THR A 15 -1.13 16.89 2.32
CA THR A 15 -0.26 18.05 2.58
C THR A 15 0.71 17.74 3.71
N ASP A 16 2.00 18.03 3.52
CA ASP A 16 3.09 17.73 4.46
C ASP A 16 3.09 16.28 4.97
N PRO A 17 3.18 15.28 4.08
CA PRO A 17 2.99 13.87 4.46
C PRO A 17 4.01 13.38 5.49
N LYS A 18 5.18 14.00 5.56
CA LYS A 18 6.25 13.70 6.53
C LYS A 18 5.88 14.01 7.99
N ARG A 19 4.84 14.81 8.24
CA ARG A 19 4.35 15.15 9.59
C ARG A 19 3.39 14.10 10.17
N TYR A 20 3.09 13.06 9.40
CA TYR A 20 2.20 12.00 9.81
C TYR A 20 2.96 10.77 10.28
N ARG A 21 2.37 10.03 11.21
CA ARG A 21 2.79 8.68 11.60
C ARG A 21 1.72 7.70 11.14
N CYS A 22 2.14 6.67 10.44
CA CYS A 22 1.26 5.56 10.07
C CYS A 22 1.47 4.39 11.03
N GLN A 23 0.39 3.67 11.31
CA GLN A 23 0.41 2.45 12.09
C GLN A 23 -0.51 1.42 11.45
N VAL A 24 -0.09 0.16 11.43
CA VAL A 24 -0.96 -0.95 11.05
C VAL A 24 -2.05 -1.05 12.12
N TYR A 25 -3.28 -0.74 11.73
CA TYR A 25 -4.45 -0.80 12.62
C TYR A 25 -5.02 -2.21 12.64
N HIS A 26 -5.27 -2.78 11.47
CA HIS A 26 -5.80 -4.14 11.35
C HIS A 26 -5.44 -4.76 9.99
N TYR A 27 -5.21 -6.08 9.95
CA TYR A 27 -5.01 -6.82 8.70
C TYR A 27 -5.89 -8.08 8.64
N HIS A 28 -7.00 -8.01 7.90
CA HIS A 28 -7.89 -9.15 7.68
C HIS A 28 -7.33 -10.04 6.57
N ARG A 29 -6.56 -11.06 6.94
CA ARG A 29 -5.93 -11.97 5.97
C ARG A 29 -6.93 -12.71 5.07
N ARG A 30 -8.11 -13.06 5.58
CA ARG A 30 -9.16 -13.77 4.79
C ARG A 30 -9.80 -12.88 3.73
N LEU A 31 -9.88 -11.57 3.99
CA LEU A 31 -10.44 -10.59 3.07
C LEU A 31 -9.37 -9.84 2.28
N SER A 32 -8.10 -10.15 2.55
CA SER A 32 -6.94 -9.41 2.03
C SER A 32 -7.07 -7.89 2.19
N ARG A 33 -7.54 -7.42 3.36
CA ARG A 33 -7.73 -5.99 3.66
C ARG A 33 -6.79 -5.51 4.74
N LEU A 34 -6.01 -4.48 4.43
CA LEU A 34 -5.11 -3.80 5.36
C LEU A 34 -5.66 -2.41 5.67
N TYR A 35 -5.86 -2.14 6.96
CA TYR A 35 -6.22 -0.83 7.48
C TYR A 35 -5.02 -0.21 8.20
N LEU A 36 -4.72 1.03 7.83
CA LEU A 36 -3.75 1.86 8.53
C LEU A 36 -4.47 2.98 9.26
N SER A 37 -4.07 3.25 10.50
CA SER A 37 -4.40 4.48 11.21
C SER A 37 -3.29 5.51 10.98
N VAL A 38 -3.68 6.75 10.66
CA VAL A 38 -2.73 7.82 10.33
C VAL A 38 -2.90 8.97 11.32
N TYR A 39 -1.85 9.27 12.07
CA TYR A 39 -1.82 10.28 13.13
C TYR A 39 -1.07 11.52 12.65
N LYS A 40 -1.51 12.72 13.06
CA LYS A 40 -0.82 13.98 12.75
C LYS A 40 -0.09 14.49 13.99
N GLY A 41 1.23 14.66 13.89
CA GLY A 41 2.07 15.10 15.02
C GLY A 41 2.01 14.14 16.20
N GLN A 42 1.87 14.68 17.42
CA GLN A 42 1.85 13.92 18.67
C GLN A 42 0.43 13.56 19.16
N ARG A 43 -0.57 13.61 18.28
CA ARG A 43 -1.96 13.31 18.66
C ARG A 43 -2.14 11.80 18.89
N ASN A 44 -2.93 11.45 19.90
CA ASN A 44 -3.29 10.06 20.23
C ASN A 44 -4.51 9.55 19.44
N GLN A 45 -5.19 10.41 18.69
CA GLN A 45 -6.31 10.03 17.82
C GLN A 45 -5.87 10.08 16.34
N PRO A 46 -6.27 9.09 15.53
CA PRO A 46 -6.03 9.12 14.08
C PRO A 46 -6.70 10.35 13.46
N ALA A 47 -5.99 11.02 12.55
CA ALA A 47 -6.55 12.06 11.70
C ALA A 47 -7.44 11.46 10.59
N PHE A 48 -7.08 10.26 10.12
CA PHE A 48 -7.81 9.49 9.12
C PHE A 48 -7.26 8.06 9.05
N TYR A 49 -7.85 7.25 8.17
CA TYR A 49 -7.43 5.88 7.91
C TYR A 49 -7.18 5.67 6.42
N ILE A 50 -6.35 4.68 6.12
CA ILE A 50 -6.10 4.21 4.75
C ILE A 50 -6.49 2.73 4.69
N LEU A 51 -7.30 2.37 3.70
CA LEU A 51 -7.62 0.99 3.37
C LEU A 51 -6.86 0.58 2.12
N PHE A 52 -6.15 -0.54 2.17
CA PHE A 52 -5.68 -1.27 0.99
C PHE A 52 -6.52 -2.54 0.83
N SER A 53 -7.03 -2.76 -0.38
CA SER A 53 -7.87 -3.92 -0.72
C SER A 53 -7.10 -4.92 -1.58
N ASP A 54 -7.46 -6.20 -1.46
CA ASP A 54 -6.83 -7.32 -2.17
C ASP A 54 -5.30 -7.32 -2.01
N VAL A 55 -4.85 -7.12 -0.77
CA VAL A 55 -3.44 -7.12 -0.39
C VAL A 55 -2.83 -8.50 -0.61
N ALA A 56 -1.89 -8.59 -1.54
CA ALA A 56 -1.13 -9.80 -1.83
C ALA A 56 0.21 -9.85 -1.07
N TYR A 57 0.77 -8.69 -0.73
CA TYR A 57 2.05 -8.59 -0.05
C TYR A 57 2.14 -7.33 0.82
N LEU A 58 2.78 -7.46 1.98
CA LEU A 58 3.07 -6.37 2.92
C LEU A 58 4.48 -6.56 3.50
N GLU A 59 5.33 -5.56 3.27
CA GLU A 59 6.62 -5.38 3.93
C GLU A 59 6.60 -4.01 4.61
N ALA A 60 6.42 -4.00 5.93
CA ALA A 60 6.38 -2.79 6.73
C ALA A 60 6.65 -3.10 8.22
N PRO A 61 7.25 -2.18 8.99
CA PRO A 61 7.16 -2.23 10.44
C PRO A 61 5.73 -1.96 10.90
N MET A 62 5.39 -2.29 12.15
CA MET A 62 4.06 -2.02 12.69
C MET A 62 3.70 -0.53 12.74
N SER A 63 4.71 0.35 12.80
CA SER A 63 4.53 1.80 12.72
C SER A 63 5.72 2.47 12.03
N TRP A 64 5.47 3.57 11.33
CA TRP A 64 6.51 4.35 10.64
C TRP A 64 6.12 5.83 10.53
N LEU A 65 7.11 6.65 10.18
CA LEU A 65 6.92 8.06 9.88
C LEU A 65 6.67 8.27 8.38
N SER A 66 5.91 9.32 8.09
CA SER A 66 5.40 9.69 6.76
C SER A 66 4.20 8.87 6.29
N ALA A 67 3.33 9.55 5.53
CA ALA A 67 2.24 8.98 4.76
C ALA A 67 2.40 9.25 3.25
N GLU A 68 3.63 9.54 2.80
CA GLU A 68 4.00 9.87 1.41
C GLU A 68 4.09 8.59 0.56
N PHE A 69 2.95 7.96 0.34
CA PHE A 69 2.87 6.79 -0.53
C PHE A 69 2.89 7.20 -2.01
N ASP A 70 3.66 6.45 -2.77
CA ASP A 70 3.73 6.50 -4.22
C ASP A 70 3.23 5.16 -4.80
N ILE A 71 2.75 5.17 -6.05
CA ILE A 71 2.58 3.94 -6.84
C ILE A 71 3.83 3.77 -7.69
N ALA A 72 4.52 2.65 -7.54
CA ALA A 72 5.70 2.30 -8.33
C ALA A 72 5.34 2.03 -9.80
N GLU A 73 6.34 1.96 -10.67
CA GLU A 73 6.13 1.55 -12.05
C GLU A 73 5.71 0.08 -12.17
N ARG A 74 5.07 -0.28 -13.28
CA ARG A 74 4.62 -1.67 -13.52
C ARG A 74 5.75 -2.67 -13.34
N GLN A 75 6.93 -2.35 -13.86
CA GLN A 75 8.05 -3.30 -13.87
C GLN A 75 8.63 -3.51 -12.47
N GLU A 76 8.64 -2.46 -11.63
CA GLU A 76 9.02 -2.58 -10.21
C GLU A 76 8.04 -3.46 -9.44
N CYS A 77 6.74 -3.34 -9.74
CA CYS A 77 5.71 -4.19 -9.14
C CYS A 77 5.88 -5.66 -9.53
N ILE A 78 6.08 -5.95 -10.83
CA ILE A 78 6.31 -7.30 -11.34
C ILE A 78 7.59 -7.91 -10.76
N ALA A 79 8.68 -7.13 -10.72
CA ALA A 79 9.95 -7.59 -10.17
C ALA A 79 9.80 -7.99 -8.69
N LEU A 80 9.07 -7.19 -7.89
CA LEU A 80 8.80 -7.55 -6.50
C LEU A 80 7.90 -8.79 -6.40
N MET A 81 6.87 -8.92 -7.25
CA MET A 81 6.01 -10.12 -7.26
C MET A 81 6.81 -11.39 -7.54
N ALA A 82 7.73 -11.36 -8.50
CA ALA A 82 8.60 -12.49 -8.81
C ALA A 82 9.54 -12.79 -7.62
N GLN A 83 10.21 -11.76 -7.10
CA GLN A 83 11.12 -11.87 -5.96
C GLN A 83 10.47 -12.52 -4.73
N VAL A 84 9.20 -12.19 -4.45
CA VAL A 84 8.49 -12.69 -3.26
C VAL A 84 7.63 -13.93 -3.55
N GLY A 85 7.73 -14.49 -4.77
CA GLY A 85 7.08 -15.74 -5.16
C GLY A 85 5.57 -15.64 -5.42
N LEU A 86 5.03 -14.44 -5.64
CA LEU A 86 3.61 -14.25 -6.02
C LEU A 86 3.35 -14.65 -7.49
N VAL A 87 4.37 -14.55 -8.33
CA VAL A 87 4.36 -14.98 -9.72
C VAL A 87 5.66 -15.74 -9.99
N GLY A 88 5.62 -16.67 -10.95
CA GLY A 88 6.84 -17.37 -11.36
C GLY A 88 7.68 -16.53 -12.33
N GLU A 89 8.97 -16.86 -12.45
CA GLU A 89 9.92 -16.24 -13.40
C GLU A 89 9.46 -16.30 -14.86
N ALA A 90 8.56 -17.24 -15.18
CA ALA A 90 7.91 -17.36 -16.49
C ALA A 90 7.16 -16.09 -16.92
N ILE A 91 6.81 -15.19 -16.00
CA ILE A 91 6.19 -13.89 -16.32
C ILE A 91 7.05 -13.04 -17.27
N HIS A 92 8.37 -13.19 -17.22
CA HIS A 92 9.28 -12.47 -18.11
C HIS A 92 9.24 -13.00 -19.55
N GLN A 93 8.83 -14.25 -19.73
CA GLN A 93 8.73 -14.92 -21.04
C GLN A 93 7.30 -14.87 -21.60
N PHE A 94 6.29 -14.91 -20.73
CA PHE A 94 4.86 -14.95 -21.09
C PHE A 94 4.08 -13.89 -20.31
N PRO A 95 4.28 -12.59 -20.59
CA PRO A 95 3.65 -11.52 -19.83
C PRO A 95 2.11 -11.57 -19.88
N ASP A 96 1.54 -12.00 -21.01
CA ASP A 96 0.09 -12.08 -21.21
C ASP A 96 -0.57 -13.13 -20.32
N ALA A 97 0.13 -14.23 -19.99
CA ALA A 97 -0.37 -15.28 -19.12
C ALA A 97 -0.63 -14.79 -17.68
N TYR A 98 0.01 -13.68 -17.29
CA TYR A 98 -0.11 -13.07 -15.97
C TYR A 98 -0.76 -11.68 -16.02
N ALA A 99 -1.30 -11.25 -17.17
CA ALA A 99 -1.94 -9.94 -17.35
C ALA A 99 -3.04 -9.72 -16.30
N ALA A 100 -3.88 -10.74 -16.04
CA ALA A 100 -4.96 -10.66 -15.07
C ALA A 100 -4.50 -10.36 -13.63
N ILE A 101 -3.30 -10.76 -13.21
CA ILE A 101 -2.78 -10.44 -11.88
C ILE A 101 -2.03 -9.10 -11.92
N THR A 102 -1.23 -8.90 -12.96
CA THR A 102 -0.33 -7.74 -13.05
C THR A 102 -1.03 -6.44 -13.43
N ASP A 103 -2.21 -6.49 -14.04
CA ASP A 103 -2.92 -5.28 -14.47
C ASP A 103 -3.70 -4.62 -13.32
N TYR A 104 -4.25 -5.41 -12.40
CA TYR A 104 -5.00 -4.88 -11.27
C TYR A 104 -4.12 -4.57 -10.06
N ALA A 105 -3.01 -5.27 -9.91
CA ALA A 105 -2.12 -5.06 -8.79
C ALA A 105 -1.25 -3.80 -8.97
N ARG A 106 -1.03 -3.12 -7.84
CA ARG A 106 -0.22 -1.92 -7.71
C ARG A 106 0.74 -2.10 -6.55
N LEU A 107 1.99 -1.68 -6.75
CA LEU A 107 2.97 -1.56 -5.68
C LEU A 107 2.89 -0.15 -5.10
N TYR A 108 2.28 -0.04 -3.92
CA TYR A 108 2.36 1.16 -3.11
C TYR A 108 3.65 1.12 -2.31
N GLN A 109 4.46 2.16 -2.42
CA GLN A 109 5.74 2.23 -1.73
C GLN A 109 5.94 3.56 -1.02
N LEU A 110 6.68 3.49 0.08
CA LEU A 110 7.19 4.64 0.80
C LEU A 110 8.64 4.35 1.18
N ARG A 111 9.56 5.23 0.80
CA ARG A 111 10.96 5.14 1.17
C ARG A 111 11.27 6.23 2.18
N SER A 112 11.67 5.82 3.38
CA SER A 112 12.23 6.71 4.40
C SER A 112 13.69 6.38 4.62
N SER A 113 14.43 7.24 5.33
CA SER A 113 15.83 6.99 5.71
C SER A 113 16.03 5.75 6.57
N HIS A 114 14.96 5.24 7.22
CA HIS A 114 15.05 4.16 8.21
C HIS A 114 14.23 2.93 7.87
N SER A 115 13.32 3.02 6.90
CA SER A 115 12.44 1.91 6.54
C SER A 115 11.94 2.06 5.11
N ILE A 116 11.75 0.92 4.45
CA ILE A 116 11.07 0.81 3.17
C ILE A 116 9.74 0.13 3.43
N ILE A 117 8.68 0.74 2.96
CA ILE A 117 7.32 0.21 3.03
C ILE A 117 6.95 -0.23 1.63
N ARG A 118 6.53 -1.49 1.45
CA ARG A 118 6.05 -2.02 0.18
C ARG A 118 4.76 -2.78 0.40
N ILE A 119 3.73 -2.41 -0.36
CA ILE A 119 2.41 -3.04 -0.29
C ILE A 119 1.98 -3.34 -1.71
N ILE A 120 1.70 -4.61 -2.00
CA ILE A 120 1.05 -5.00 -3.26
C ILE A 120 -0.44 -5.16 -2.97
N ALA A 121 -1.27 -4.34 -3.61
CA ALA A 121 -2.72 -4.33 -3.42
C ALA A 121 -3.42 -3.94 -4.73
N SER A 122 -4.70 -4.29 -4.88
CA SER A 122 -5.48 -3.87 -6.05
C SER A 122 -5.77 -2.37 -6.01
N SER A 123 -6.12 -1.86 -4.84
CA SER A 123 -6.58 -0.48 -4.68
C SER A 123 -6.29 0.06 -3.28
N ALA A 124 -6.31 1.37 -3.17
CA ALA A 124 -6.21 2.07 -1.90
C ALA A 124 -7.29 3.15 -1.79
N ALA A 125 -7.83 3.34 -0.59
CA ALA A 125 -8.87 4.30 -0.31
C ALA A 125 -8.59 5.09 0.97
N PHE A 126 -9.00 6.35 0.98
CA PHE A 126 -8.98 7.22 2.15
C PHE A 126 -10.29 7.08 2.91
N LEU A 127 -10.22 6.85 4.21
CA LEU A 127 -11.39 6.70 5.09
C LEU A 127 -11.36 7.75 6.21
N ARG A 128 -12.52 8.36 6.48
CA ARG A 128 -12.67 9.37 7.55
C ARG A 128 -12.90 8.74 8.93
N SER A 129 -13.50 7.56 8.95
CA SER A 129 -13.79 6.79 10.16
C SER A 129 -13.07 5.45 10.09
N PRO A 130 -12.82 4.80 11.24
CA PRO A 130 -12.36 3.41 11.23
C PRO A 130 -13.39 2.53 10.50
N PRO A 131 -12.97 1.38 9.94
CA PRO A 131 -13.92 0.37 9.53
C PRO A 131 -14.83 0.01 10.72
N PRO A 132 -16.12 -0.26 10.50
CA PRO A 132 -16.95 -0.81 11.56
C PRO A 132 -16.29 -2.09 12.07
N ASP A 133 -16.23 -2.25 13.38
CA ASP A 133 -15.69 -3.45 14.01
C ASP A 133 -16.45 -4.67 13.48
N THR A 134 -15.87 -5.36 12.50
CA THR A 134 -16.34 -6.67 12.08
C THR A 134 -15.62 -7.68 12.95
N GLU A 135 -16.33 -8.14 13.98
CA GLU A 135 -16.01 -9.30 14.81
C GLU A 135 -15.70 -10.55 13.96
#